data_AF-A0A9E3IZW5-F1
#
_entry.id   AF-A0A9E3IZW5-F1
#
_cell.length_a   1.000
_cell.length_b   1.000
_cell.length_c   1.000
_cell.angle_alpha   90.00
_cell.angle_beta   90.00
_cell.angle_gamma   90.00
#
_symmetry.space_group_name_H-M   'P 1'
#
loop_
_entity.id
_entity.type
_entity.pdbx_description
1 polymer ?
#
loop_
_entity_poly.entity_id
_entity_poly.type
_entity_poly.pdbx_seq_one_letter_code
_entity_poly.pdbx_strand_id
1 'polypeptide(L)'
;VPEFGEPLPVADTDGFIGKGAALYHVLCVGYALDLLGPGLPHPVRGVRDMTARQLVARLEGLPWRTAAWGAGAWIDSLATAAHWNLRHGDGGDNGHGTPESLFGWLLTRADPWTGMWGSPSAEEGRLQVVNGYYRLTRGSFAQFGLPVPYPERVVDAVLDHARDARHFGPGRENACNVLDVAHPLWLCTRQLGRGAGGYRSGEIRDWAERQLTTVLPRWQDGLGFGFGPGAAGPGPEAGLQGTEMWLAIVWYLADLLGRSDELDYRPRGIHRPEPARQGIADLG
;
A
#
# COMPACT_ATOMS: atom_id res chain seq x y z
N VAL A 1 16.43 2.05 14.25
CA VAL A 1 16.03 3.45 14.57
C VAL A 1 16.90 3.95 15.70
N PRO A 2 17.44 5.18 15.66
CA PRO A 2 18.29 5.71 16.73
C PRO A 2 17.67 5.61 18.13
N GLU A 3 16.33 5.66 18.21
CA GLU A 3 15.55 5.50 19.45
C GLU A 3 15.61 4.09 20.07
N PHE A 4 16.05 3.09 19.31
CA PHE A 4 16.27 1.70 19.77
C PHE A 4 17.76 1.30 19.80
N GLY A 5 18.67 2.27 19.67
CA GLY A 5 20.12 2.00 19.66
C GLY A 5 20.62 1.28 18.40
N GLU A 6 19.79 1.14 17.37
CA GLU A 6 20.20 0.55 16.11
C GLU A 6 20.90 1.58 15.22
N PRO A 7 21.96 1.19 14.50
CA PRO A 7 22.63 2.08 13.56
C PRO A 7 21.65 2.59 12.50
N LEU A 8 21.89 3.80 12.00
CA LEU A 8 21.16 4.32 10.85
C LEU A 8 21.35 3.36 9.67
N PRO A 9 20.29 3.10 8.89
CA PRO A 9 20.40 2.29 7.69
C PRO A 9 21.41 2.93 6.74
N VAL A 10 22.33 2.13 6.22
CA VAL A 10 23.28 2.57 5.20
C VAL A 10 22.54 2.66 3.87
N ALA A 11 22.72 3.75 3.14
CA ALA A 11 22.19 3.90 1.79
C ALA A 11 22.86 2.90 0.85
N ASP A 12 22.09 2.35 -0.11
CA ASP A 12 22.63 1.56 -1.21
C ASP A 12 23.42 2.48 -2.16
N THR A 13 24.05 1.89 -3.19
CA THR A 13 24.87 2.62 -4.17
C THR A 13 24.09 3.65 -5.00
N ASP A 14 22.76 3.57 -5.00
CA ASP A 14 21.85 4.54 -5.60
C ASP A 14 21.51 5.73 -4.68
N GLY A 15 22.05 5.75 -3.44
CA GLY A 15 21.84 6.81 -2.46
C GLY A 15 20.54 6.69 -1.67
N PHE A 16 19.74 5.65 -1.90
CA PHE A 16 18.48 5.41 -1.17
C PHE A 16 18.55 4.15 -0.29
N ILE A 17 17.59 4.01 0.61
CA ILE A 17 17.56 2.91 1.58
C ILE A 17 17.16 1.62 0.86
N GLY A 18 17.94 0.56 1.05
CA GLY A 18 17.75 -0.69 0.30
C GLY A 18 16.65 -1.60 0.82
N LYS A 19 16.48 -1.71 2.15
CA LYS A 19 15.63 -2.71 2.80
C LYS A 19 15.28 -2.37 4.25
N GLY A 20 14.31 -3.10 4.80
CA GLY A 20 14.01 -3.12 6.23
C GLY A 20 13.07 -2.01 6.71
N ALA A 21 12.96 -1.88 8.04
CA ALA A 21 11.99 -1.00 8.71
C ALA A 21 12.12 0.48 8.30
N ALA A 22 13.30 0.92 7.88
CA ALA A 22 13.51 2.29 7.46
C ALA A 22 12.73 2.69 6.20
N LEU A 23 12.41 1.73 5.31
CA LEU A 23 11.49 1.99 4.18
C LEU A 23 10.10 2.40 4.69
N TYR A 24 9.64 1.77 5.77
CA TYR A 24 8.35 2.04 6.39
C TYR A 24 8.35 3.40 7.12
N HIS A 25 9.47 3.86 7.67
CA HIS A 25 9.52 5.16 8.35
C HIS A 25 9.34 6.37 7.43
N VAL A 26 9.82 6.32 6.19
CA VAL A 26 9.56 7.38 5.18
C VAL A 26 8.07 7.66 5.06
N LEU A 27 7.29 6.59 5.13
CA LEU A 27 5.84 6.56 5.09
C LEU A 27 5.24 6.99 6.43
N CYS A 28 5.55 6.30 7.53
CA CYS A 28 4.89 6.53 8.82
C CYS A 28 5.21 7.89 9.42
N VAL A 29 6.51 8.25 9.45
CA VAL A 29 6.95 9.54 10.00
C VAL A 29 6.49 10.67 9.10
N GLY A 30 6.59 10.50 7.78
CA GLY A 30 6.11 11.49 6.82
C GLY A 30 4.63 11.82 7.02
N TYR A 31 3.77 10.80 7.07
CA TYR A 31 2.34 11.04 7.29
C TYR A 31 2.00 11.50 8.71
N ALA A 32 2.73 11.05 9.75
CA ALA A 32 2.55 11.57 11.09
C ALA A 32 2.85 13.08 11.14
N LEU A 33 3.95 13.52 10.53
CA LEU A 33 4.32 14.94 10.44
C LEU A 33 3.36 15.74 9.56
N ASP A 34 2.84 15.19 8.47
CA ASP A 34 1.80 15.83 7.65
C ASP A 34 0.50 16.03 8.45
N LEU A 35 0.12 15.06 9.27
CA LEU A 35 -1.06 15.16 10.15
C LEU A 35 -0.88 16.16 11.28
N LEU A 36 0.33 16.27 11.84
CA LEU A 36 0.65 17.21 12.92
C LEU A 36 0.94 18.63 12.41
N GLY A 37 1.11 18.81 11.10
CA GLY A 37 1.30 20.12 10.46
C GLY A 37 2.72 20.47 9.94
N PRO A 38 3.84 20.10 10.58
CA PRO A 38 5.15 20.60 10.15
C PRO A 38 5.65 19.98 8.83
N GLY A 39 5.15 18.81 8.44
CA GLY A 39 5.69 18.05 7.31
C GLY A 39 7.16 17.67 7.51
N LEU A 40 7.81 17.18 6.44
CA LEU A 40 9.27 16.98 6.47
C LEU A 40 9.97 18.35 6.32
N PRO A 41 10.94 18.71 7.18
CA PRO A 41 11.64 19.99 7.08
C PRO A 41 12.63 20.03 5.92
N HIS A 42 13.01 18.87 5.39
CA HIS A 42 13.98 18.71 4.33
C HIS A 42 13.53 17.63 3.34
N PRO A 43 13.89 17.77 2.05
CA PRO A 43 13.62 16.73 1.08
C PRO A 43 14.39 15.44 1.41
N VAL A 44 13.80 14.31 1.02
CA VAL A 44 14.42 12.99 1.05
C VAL A 44 15.49 12.94 -0.04
N ARG A 45 16.73 13.27 0.34
CA ARG A 45 17.87 13.45 -0.58
C ARG A 45 18.13 12.25 -1.49
N GLY A 46 18.08 11.03 -0.95
CA GLY A 46 18.29 9.82 -1.75
C GLY A 46 17.34 9.68 -2.94
N VAL A 47 16.12 10.23 -2.85
CA VAL A 47 15.18 10.26 -3.98
C VAL A 47 15.34 11.52 -4.82
N ARG A 48 15.65 12.67 -4.20
CA ARG A 48 15.92 13.94 -4.91
C ARG A 48 17.09 13.80 -5.89
N ASP A 49 18.14 13.10 -5.48
CA ASP A 49 19.40 13.00 -6.21
C ASP A 49 19.46 11.76 -7.12
N MET A 50 18.43 10.90 -7.08
CA MET A 50 18.36 9.69 -7.90
C MET A 50 18.02 10.03 -9.35
N THR A 51 18.91 9.65 -10.26
CA THR A 51 18.67 9.78 -11.70
C THR A 51 17.72 8.70 -12.21
N ALA A 52 17.01 8.97 -13.31
CA ALA A 52 16.17 7.98 -14.00
C ALA A 52 16.93 6.67 -14.34
N ARG A 53 18.21 6.75 -14.70
CA ARG A 53 19.04 5.57 -14.99
C ARG A 53 19.30 4.72 -13.76
N GLN A 54 19.65 5.35 -12.64
CA GLN A 54 19.83 4.65 -11.36
C GLN A 54 18.52 4.01 -10.91
N LEU A 55 17.40 4.73 -11.05
CA LEU A 55 16.08 4.20 -10.75
C LEU A 55 15.77 2.96 -11.59
N VAL A 56 15.88 3.03 -12.92
CA VAL A 56 15.61 1.87 -13.79
C VAL A 56 16.51 0.69 -13.46
N ALA A 57 17.82 0.91 -13.27
CA ALA A 57 18.75 -0.14 -12.88
C ALA A 57 18.35 -0.79 -11.54
N ARG A 58 17.88 0.02 -10.58
CA ARG A 58 17.36 -0.47 -9.31
C ARG A 58 16.08 -1.28 -9.48
N LEU A 59 15.13 -0.80 -10.28
CA LEU A 59 13.86 -1.49 -10.55
C LEU A 59 14.07 -2.86 -11.19
N GLU A 60 14.99 -2.98 -12.15
CA GLU A 60 15.34 -4.27 -12.76
C GLU A 60 16.03 -5.22 -11.77
N GLY A 61 16.74 -4.69 -10.77
CA GLY A 61 17.46 -5.44 -9.76
C GLY A 61 16.63 -5.88 -8.55
N LEU A 62 15.38 -5.40 -8.41
CA LEU A 62 14.53 -5.78 -7.28
C LEU A 62 14.14 -7.27 -7.35
N PRO A 63 13.99 -7.96 -6.21
CA PRO A 63 13.71 -9.39 -6.15
C PRO A 63 12.24 -9.73 -6.45
N TRP A 64 11.70 -9.27 -7.59
CA TRP A 64 10.29 -9.43 -7.97
C TRP A 64 9.78 -10.87 -7.91
N ARG A 65 10.63 -11.86 -8.18
CA ARG A 65 10.24 -13.27 -8.21
C ARG A 65 10.26 -13.95 -6.84
N THR A 66 11.13 -13.51 -5.94
CA THR A 66 11.41 -14.19 -4.66
C THR A 66 10.97 -13.39 -3.45
N ALA A 67 10.78 -12.08 -3.59
CA ALA A 67 10.35 -11.18 -2.54
C ALA A 67 9.56 -9.99 -3.14
N ALA A 68 8.47 -10.29 -3.86
CA ALA A 68 7.62 -9.28 -4.50
C ALA A 68 7.04 -8.27 -3.48
N TRP A 69 6.78 -8.71 -2.24
CA TRP A 69 6.37 -7.81 -1.16
C TRP A 69 7.45 -6.77 -0.87
N GLY A 70 8.70 -7.19 -0.74
CA GLY A 70 9.83 -6.31 -0.48
C GLY A 70 10.08 -5.33 -1.62
N ALA A 71 9.93 -5.79 -2.87
CA ALA A 71 9.99 -4.93 -4.04
C ALA A 71 8.88 -3.85 -4.01
N GLY A 72 7.63 -4.26 -3.74
CA GLY A 72 6.51 -3.32 -3.59
C GLY A 72 6.68 -2.33 -2.43
N ALA A 73 7.22 -2.79 -1.29
CA ALA A 73 7.54 -1.92 -0.16
C ALA A 73 8.67 -0.92 -0.46
N TRP A 74 9.60 -1.26 -1.34
CA TRP A 74 10.62 -0.33 -1.81
C TRP A 74 10.01 0.75 -2.72
N ILE A 75 9.16 0.36 -3.69
CA ILE A 75 8.46 1.31 -4.57
C ILE A 75 7.59 2.27 -3.76
N ASP A 76 6.84 1.73 -2.81
CA ASP A 76 6.04 2.47 -1.86
C ASP A 76 6.86 3.59 -1.19
N SER A 77 7.99 3.22 -0.57
CA SER A 77 8.87 4.18 0.11
C SER A 77 9.41 5.23 -0.85
N LEU A 78 9.88 4.82 -2.04
CA LEU A 78 10.39 5.71 -3.07
C LEU A 78 9.33 6.71 -3.55
N ALA A 79 8.14 6.23 -3.91
CA ALA A 79 7.05 7.06 -4.41
C ALA A 79 6.51 8.01 -3.33
N THR A 80 6.51 7.57 -2.07
CA THR A 80 6.17 8.41 -0.91
C THR A 80 7.21 9.49 -0.67
N ALA A 81 8.50 9.16 -0.73
CA ALA A 81 9.56 10.16 -0.69
C ALA A 81 9.48 11.16 -1.85
N ALA A 82 9.16 10.71 -3.07
CA ALA A 82 8.93 11.58 -4.21
C ALA A 82 7.75 12.53 -3.96
N HIS A 83 6.63 12.04 -3.40
CA HIS A 83 5.50 12.88 -2.99
C HIS A 83 5.93 13.98 -2.00
N TRP A 84 6.73 13.65 -1.00
CA TRP A 84 7.24 14.64 -0.06
C TRP A 84 8.16 15.67 -0.73
N ASN A 85 9.06 15.22 -1.59
CA ASN A 85 9.98 16.10 -2.31
C ASN A 85 9.24 17.10 -3.21
N LEU A 86 8.17 16.67 -3.87
CA LEU A 86 7.34 17.54 -4.71
C LEU A 86 6.69 18.68 -3.92
N ARG A 87 6.40 18.50 -2.62
CA ARG A 87 5.85 19.56 -1.76
C ARG A 87 6.87 20.65 -1.40
N HIS A 88 8.16 20.36 -1.54
CA HIS A 88 9.22 21.35 -1.31
C HIS A 88 9.42 22.31 -2.48
N GLY A 89 8.75 22.13 -3.63
CA GLY A 89 8.93 22.99 -4.82
C GLY A 89 10.30 22.86 -5.49
N ASP A 90 11.17 22.00 -4.97
CA ASP A 90 12.52 21.75 -5.46
C ASP A 90 12.47 20.72 -6.60
N GLY A 91 11.99 21.16 -7.77
CA GLY A 91 12.26 20.50 -9.05
C GLY A 91 13.71 20.72 -9.49
N GLY A 92 14.68 20.42 -8.63
CA GLY A 92 16.10 20.66 -8.92
C GLY A 92 16.52 20.01 -10.24
N ASP A 93 17.38 20.70 -11.01
CA ASP A 93 17.83 20.37 -12.37
C ASP A 93 18.29 18.90 -12.59
N ASN A 94 18.62 18.16 -11.53
CA ASN A 94 19.14 16.79 -11.59
C ASN A 94 18.07 15.69 -11.46
N GLY A 95 16.83 16.03 -11.07
CA GLY A 95 15.74 15.08 -10.77
C GLY A 95 14.62 15.01 -11.82
N HIS A 96 14.75 15.74 -12.93
CA HIS A 96 13.76 15.74 -14.01
C HIS A 96 13.56 14.33 -14.58
N GLY A 97 12.34 13.80 -14.51
CA GLY A 97 11.97 12.53 -15.12
C GLY A 97 11.99 11.31 -14.21
N THR A 98 12.39 11.40 -12.93
CA THR A 98 12.42 10.23 -12.03
C THR A 98 11.00 9.71 -11.71
N PRO A 99 10.01 10.56 -11.34
CA PRO A 99 8.62 10.12 -11.22
C PRO A 99 8.05 9.56 -12.53
N GLU A 100 8.29 10.22 -13.66
CA GLU A 100 7.86 9.78 -14.99
C GLU A 100 8.45 8.41 -15.35
N SER A 101 9.74 8.21 -15.05
CA SER A 101 10.44 6.95 -15.27
C SER A 101 9.90 5.84 -14.36
N LEU A 102 9.57 6.15 -13.11
CA LEU A 102 8.93 5.20 -12.21
C LEU A 102 7.59 4.73 -12.77
N PHE A 103 6.68 5.65 -13.08
CA PHE A 103 5.35 5.29 -13.57
C PHE A 103 5.40 4.64 -14.95
N GLY A 104 6.25 5.11 -15.85
CA GLY A 104 6.49 4.49 -17.16
C GLY A 104 7.00 3.06 -17.03
N TRP A 105 7.96 2.82 -16.13
CA TRP A 105 8.46 1.47 -15.85
C TRP A 105 7.36 0.58 -15.26
N LEU A 106 6.63 1.06 -14.25
CA LEU A 106 5.54 0.30 -13.62
C LEU A 106 4.46 -0.10 -14.65
N LEU A 107 3.99 0.85 -15.46
CA LEU A 107 2.96 0.61 -16.47
C LEU A 107 3.40 -0.39 -17.55
N THR A 108 4.67 -0.36 -17.95
CA THR A 108 5.19 -1.26 -19.00
C THR A 108 5.61 -2.63 -18.50
N ARG A 109 5.70 -2.83 -17.17
CA ARG A 109 6.16 -4.09 -16.55
C ARG A 109 5.10 -4.80 -15.71
N ALA A 110 3.89 -4.25 -15.61
CA ALA A 110 2.76 -4.96 -15.02
C ALA A 110 2.42 -6.20 -15.86
N ASP A 111 2.23 -7.36 -15.21
CA ASP A 111 1.83 -8.58 -15.88
C ASP A 111 0.39 -8.44 -16.40
N PRO A 112 0.13 -8.52 -17.72
CA PRO A 112 -1.22 -8.35 -18.26
C PRO A 112 -2.21 -9.45 -17.85
N TRP A 113 -1.74 -10.58 -17.32
CA TRP A 113 -2.61 -11.68 -16.88
C TRP A 113 -3.10 -11.54 -15.44
N THR A 114 -2.32 -10.85 -14.59
CA THR A 114 -2.64 -10.69 -13.17
C THR A 114 -2.82 -9.22 -12.76
N GLY A 115 -2.32 -8.28 -13.56
CA GLY A 115 -2.19 -6.86 -13.20
C GLY A 115 -1.12 -6.58 -12.14
N MET A 116 -0.32 -7.59 -11.77
CA MET A 116 0.63 -7.52 -10.65
C MET A 116 2.08 -7.40 -11.14
N TRP A 117 3.00 -7.17 -10.19
CA TRP A 117 4.44 -7.29 -10.40
C TRP A 117 4.97 -8.48 -9.59
N GLY A 118 5.81 -9.30 -10.22
CA GLY A 118 6.36 -10.52 -9.62
C GLY A 118 5.63 -11.78 -10.04
N SER A 119 5.82 -12.86 -9.30
CA SER A 119 5.19 -14.16 -9.59
C SER A 119 4.77 -14.87 -8.31
N PRO A 120 3.62 -15.58 -8.30
CA PRO A 120 3.25 -16.44 -7.19
C PRO A 120 4.31 -17.52 -6.92
N SER A 121 4.44 -17.95 -5.66
CA SER A 121 5.28 -19.08 -5.27
C SER A 121 4.44 -20.32 -4.95
N ALA A 122 5.04 -21.50 -5.01
CA ALA A 122 4.34 -22.73 -4.63
C ALA A 122 3.96 -22.72 -3.13
N GLU A 123 4.86 -22.23 -2.28
CA GLU A 123 4.73 -22.22 -0.82
C GLU A 123 3.71 -21.20 -0.33
N GLU A 124 3.85 -19.94 -0.74
CA GLU A 124 3.04 -18.82 -0.24
C GLU A 124 1.87 -18.47 -1.18
N GLY A 125 1.77 -19.14 -2.34
CA GLY A 125 0.77 -18.80 -3.34
C GLY A 125 0.94 -17.38 -3.83
N ARG A 126 -0.13 -16.59 -3.75
CA ARG A 126 -0.16 -15.19 -4.21
C ARG A 126 0.19 -14.15 -3.14
N LEU A 127 0.52 -14.56 -1.91
CA LEU A 127 0.72 -13.64 -0.79
C LEU A 127 1.70 -12.51 -1.14
N GLN A 128 2.90 -12.86 -1.58
CA GLN A 128 3.96 -11.89 -1.90
C GLN A 128 3.53 -10.88 -2.97
N VAL A 129 2.87 -11.34 -4.04
CA VAL A 129 2.48 -10.47 -5.17
C VAL A 129 1.29 -9.58 -4.82
N VAL A 130 0.31 -10.07 -4.06
CA VAL A 130 -0.84 -9.26 -3.63
C VAL A 130 -0.43 -8.22 -2.59
N ASN A 131 0.35 -8.63 -1.58
CA ASN A 131 0.84 -7.70 -0.57
C ASN A 131 1.80 -6.66 -1.20
N GLY A 132 2.66 -7.10 -2.12
CA GLY A 132 3.52 -6.21 -2.90
C GLY A 132 2.74 -5.22 -3.75
N TYR A 133 1.67 -5.66 -4.41
CA TYR A 133 0.78 -4.79 -5.18
C TYR A 133 0.13 -3.72 -4.30
N TYR A 134 -0.41 -4.09 -3.14
CA TYR A 134 -0.99 -3.12 -2.22
C TYR A 134 0.03 -2.04 -1.85
N ARG A 135 1.22 -2.43 -1.38
CA ARG A 135 2.29 -1.50 -0.99
C ARG A 135 2.63 -0.55 -2.13
N LEU A 136 2.92 -1.12 -3.29
CA LEU A 136 3.32 -0.41 -4.50
C LEU A 136 2.24 0.59 -4.92
N THR A 137 1.00 0.12 -5.13
CA THR A 137 -0.07 0.97 -5.65
C THR A 137 -0.54 2.02 -4.66
N ARG A 138 -0.54 1.70 -3.36
CA ARG A 138 -0.91 2.67 -2.32
C ARG A 138 0.09 3.83 -2.25
N GLY A 139 1.40 3.57 -2.30
CA GLY A 139 2.42 4.63 -2.31
C GLY A 139 2.58 5.37 -3.65
N SER A 140 2.14 4.76 -4.76
CA SER A 140 2.24 5.32 -6.11
C SER A 140 0.86 5.68 -6.68
N PHE A 141 0.22 4.81 -7.43
CA PHE A 141 -1.02 5.10 -8.17
C PHE A 141 -2.12 5.75 -7.31
N ALA A 142 -2.46 5.17 -6.16
CA ALA A 142 -3.51 5.72 -5.29
C ALA A 142 -3.11 7.08 -4.70
N GLN A 143 -1.86 7.21 -4.21
CA GLN A 143 -1.35 8.45 -3.62
C GLN A 143 -1.32 9.62 -4.63
N PHE A 144 -1.08 9.32 -5.89
CA PHE A 144 -1.00 10.30 -6.98
C PHE A 144 -2.30 10.42 -7.78
N GLY A 145 -3.37 9.70 -7.41
CA GLY A 145 -4.66 9.75 -8.10
C GLY A 145 -4.61 9.23 -9.53
N LEU A 146 -3.68 8.32 -9.83
CA LEU A 146 -3.49 7.74 -11.15
C LEU A 146 -4.22 6.39 -11.27
N PRO A 147 -4.76 6.05 -12.46
CA PRO A 147 -5.40 4.75 -12.67
C PRO A 147 -4.36 3.62 -12.66
N VAL A 148 -4.76 2.46 -12.14
CA VAL A 148 -3.92 1.25 -12.13
C VAL A 148 -4.08 0.48 -13.45
N PRO A 149 -3.02 -0.22 -13.93
CA PRO A 149 -3.11 -1.07 -15.10
C PRO A 149 -3.91 -2.35 -14.81
N TYR A 150 -4.63 -2.84 -15.82
CA TYR A 150 -5.35 -4.13 -15.81
C TYR A 150 -6.26 -4.36 -14.58
N PRO A 151 -7.14 -3.42 -14.19
CA PRO A 151 -7.91 -3.49 -12.94
C PRO A 151 -8.80 -4.75 -12.82
N GLU A 152 -9.34 -5.27 -13.92
CA GLU A 152 -10.12 -6.53 -13.89
C GLU A 152 -9.26 -7.73 -13.47
N ARG A 153 -8.02 -7.79 -13.97
CA ARG A 153 -7.07 -8.87 -13.65
C ARG A 153 -6.58 -8.79 -12.21
N VAL A 154 -6.46 -7.57 -11.68
CA VAL A 154 -6.17 -7.35 -10.26
C VAL A 154 -7.32 -7.89 -9.42
N VAL A 155 -8.57 -7.55 -9.74
CA VAL A 155 -9.76 -8.08 -9.04
C VAL A 155 -9.76 -9.61 -9.08
N ASP A 156 -9.47 -10.21 -10.24
CA ASP A 156 -9.38 -11.66 -10.37
C ASP A 156 -8.34 -12.28 -9.45
N ALA A 157 -7.10 -11.77 -9.49
CA ALA A 157 -5.99 -12.28 -8.71
C ALA A 157 -6.20 -12.10 -7.19
N VAL A 158 -6.80 -10.97 -6.79
CA VAL A 158 -7.05 -10.65 -5.38
C VAL A 158 -8.19 -11.50 -4.81
N LEU A 159 -9.28 -11.71 -5.55
CA LEU A 159 -10.36 -12.60 -5.11
C LEU A 159 -9.91 -14.07 -5.07
N ASP A 160 -9.03 -14.50 -5.99
CA ASP A 160 -8.40 -15.82 -5.95
C ASP A 160 -7.52 -15.97 -4.69
N HIS A 161 -6.68 -14.98 -4.39
CA HIS A 161 -5.87 -14.97 -3.17
C HIS A 161 -6.71 -14.99 -1.89
N ALA A 162 -7.82 -14.24 -1.85
CA ALA A 162 -8.71 -14.17 -0.70
C ALA A 162 -9.40 -15.51 -0.36
N ARG A 163 -9.34 -16.50 -1.25
CA ARG A 163 -9.83 -17.87 -1.03
C ARG A 163 -8.76 -18.83 -0.50
N ASP A 164 -7.51 -18.39 -0.44
CA ASP A 164 -6.39 -19.24 -0.04
C ASP A 164 -6.41 -19.49 1.47
N ALA A 165 -6.81 -20.72 1.86
CA ALA A 165 -6.93 -21.12 3.26
C ALA A 165 -5.61 -21.09 4.04
N ARG A 166 -4.45 -21.03 3.36
CA ARG A 166 -3.16 -20.83 4.03
C ARG A 166 -3.10 -19.49 4.76
N HIS A 167 -3.79 -18.48 4.21
CA HIS A 167 -3.74 -17.08 4.69
C HIS A 167 -5.06 -16.59 5.26
N PHE A 168 -6.19 -17.13 4.77
CA PHE A 168 -7.55 -16.74 5.18
C PHE A 168 -8.35 -17.90 5.80
N GLY A 169 -7.68 -19.00 6.16
CA GLY A 169 -8.28 -20.06 6.95
C GLY A 169 -8.54 -19.60 8.40
N PRO A 170 -9.35 -20.34 9.17
CA PRO A 170 -9.70 -19.96 10.54
C PRO A 170 -8.48 -19.67 11.41
N GLY A 171 -8.41 -18.46 11.97
CA GLY A 171 -7.34 -18.05 12.88
C GLY A 171 -6.01 -17.72 12.19
N ARG A 172 -6.01 -17.51 10.87
CA ARG A 172 -4.79 -17.24 10.08
C ARG A 172 -4.72 -15.81 9.58
N GLU A 173 -5.86 -15.18 9.35
CA GLU A 173 -5.93 -13.83 8.82
C GLU A 173 -5.40 -12.81 9.83
N ASN A 174 -4.81 -11.73 9.33
CA ASN A 174 -4.39 -10.59 10.13
C ASN A 174 -4.69 -9.30 9.37
N ALA A 175 -4.60 -8.15 10.06
CA ALA A 175 -4.95 -6.87 9.48
C ALA A 175 -4.19 -6.56 8.18
N CYS A 176 -2.88 -6.88 8.09
CA CYS A 176 -2.13 -6.69 6.84
C CYS A 176 -2.74 -7.50 5.69
N ASN A 177 -2.93 -8.81 5.87
CA ASN A 177 -3.44 -9.67 4.80
C ASN A 177 -4.83 -9.23 4.33
N VAL A 178 -5.70 -8.81 5.25
CA VAL A 178 -7.05 -8.35 4.88
C VAL A 178 -7.03 -6.98 4.20
N LEU A 179 -6.21 -6.05 4.67
CA LEU A 179 -6.05 -4.74 4.04
C LEU A 179 -5.50 -4.85 2.61
N ASP A 180 -4.55 -5.76 2.42
CA ASP A 180 -3.92 -6.03 1.13
C ASP A 180 -4.88 -6.67 0.11
N VAL A 181 -6.09 -7.08 0.56
CA VAL A 181 -7.22 -7.48 -0.30
C VAL A 181 -8.24 -6.34 -0.41
N ALA A 182 -8.65 -5.75 0.72
CA ALA A 182 -9.69 -4.73 0.76
C ALA A 182 -9.34 -3.50 -0.07
N HIS A 183 -8.11 -2.98 0.07
CA HIS A 183 -7.70 -1.77 -0.65
C HIS A 183 -7.60 -1.98 -2.17
N PRO A 184 -6.94 -3.03 -2.70
CA PRO A 184 -6.96 -3.28 -4.15
C PRO A 184 -8.35 -3.48 -4.73
N LEU A 185 -9.24 -4.23 -4.06
CA LEU A 185 -10.62 -4.37 -4.52
C LEU A 185 -11.32 -3.01 -4.57
N TRP A 186 -11.22 -2.22 -3.51
CA TRP A 186 -11.79 -0.88 -3.44
C TRP A 186 -11.24 0.04 -4.55
N LEU A 187 -9.93 0.06 -4.76
CA LEU A 187 -9.28 0.90 -5.77
C LEU A 187 -9.73 0.51 -7.19
N CYS A 188 -9.74 -0.79 -7.50
CA CYS A 188 -10.16 -1.27 -8.82
C CYS A 188 -11.67 -1.08 -9.05
N THR A 189 -12.52 -1.32 -8.05
CA THR A 189 -13.97 -1.07 -8.16
C THR A 189 -14.26 0.41 -8.42
N ARG A 190 -13.49 1.34 -7.84
CA ARG A 190 -13.63 2.77 -8.16
C ARG A 190 -13.35 3.07 -9.63
N GLN A 191 -12.34 2.43 -10.22
CA GLN A 191 -11.96 2.62 -11.61
C GLN A 191 -12.91 1.90 -12.58
N LEU A 192 -13.41 0.73 -12.23
CA LEU A 192 -14.28 -0.12 -13.05
C LEU A 192 -15.77 0.23 -12.95
N GLY A 193 -16.14 1.11 -12.02
CA GLY A 193 -17.53 1.49 -11.75
C GLY A 193 -18.14 0.71 -10.59
N ARG A 194 -18.97 1.42 -9.81
CA ARG A 194 -19.66 0.90 -8.63
C ARG A 194 -21.06 0.36 -8.97
N GLY A 195 -21.61 -0.44 -8.06
CA GLY A 195 -22.98 -0.95 -8.12
C GLY A 195 -23.08 -2.36 -8.71
N ALA A 196 -24.31 -2.87 -8.84
CA ALA A 196 -24.60 -4.25 -9.22
C ALA A 196 -24.11 -4.64 -10.63
N GLY A 197 -23.87 -3.66 -11.51
CA GLY A 197 -23.31 -3.87 -12.85
C GLY A 197 -21.78 -3.82 -12.91
N GLY A 198 -21.10 -3.52 -11.80
CA GLY A 198 -19.64 -3.45 -11.75
C GLY A 198 -18.99 -4.83 -11.87
N TYR A 199 -17.76 -4.87 -12.41
CA TYR A 199 -16.99 -6.09 -12.59
C TYR A 199 -16.87 -6.89 -11.28
N ARG A 200 -17.39 -8.13 -11.28
CA ARG A 200 -17.43 -9.05 -10.11
C ARG A 200 -17.99 -8.42 -8.83
N SER A 201 -18.86 -7.42 -8.96
CA SER A 201 -19.41 -6.65 -7.84
C SER A 201 -20.11 -7.51 -6.78
N GLY A 202 -20.83 -8.55 -7.19
CA GLY A 202 -21.46 -9.50 -6.25
C GLY A 202 -20.44 -10.19 -5.35
N GLU A 203 -19.38 -10.77 -5.93
CA GLU A 203 -18.34 -11.48 -5.16
C GLU A 203 -17.56 -10.54 -4.23
N ILE A 204 -17.30 -9.31 -4.67
CA ILE A 204 -16.63 -8.29 -3.85
C ILE A 204 -17.49 -7.89 -2.66
N ARG A 205 -18.79 -7.65 -2.88
CA ARG A 205 -19.73 -7.29 -1.82
C ARG A 205 -19.91 -8.43 -0.83
N ASP A 206 -20.11 -9.65 -1.32
CA ASP A 206 -20.24 -10.84 -0.49
C ASP A 206 -18.97 -11.07 0.36
N TRP A 207 -17.78 -10.83 -0.22
CA TRP A 207 -16.53 -10.90 0.53
C TRP A 207 -16.47 -9.81 1.60
N ALA A 208 -16.81 -8.56 1.26
CA ALA A 208 -16.77 -7.46 2.20
C ALA A 208 -17.75 -7.62 3.38
N GLU A 209 -18.97 -8.10 3.12
CA GLU A 209 -19.96 -8.39 4.15
C GLU A 209 -19.50 -9.49 5.10
N ARG A 210 -18.90 -10.57 4.58
CA ARG A 210 -18.32 -11.63 5.42
C ARG A 210 -17.18 -11.12 6.29
N GLN A 211 -16.30 -10.27 5.75
CA GLN A 211 -15.20 -9.70 6.52
C GLN A 211 -15.73 -8.78 7.63
N LEU A 212 -16.70 -7.90 7.33
CA LEU A 212 -17.33 -7.03 8.35
C LEU A 212 -18.02 -7.85 9.45
N THR A 213 -18.81 -8.86 9.09
CA THR A 213 -19.46 -9.78 10.04
C THR A 213 -18.44 -10.46 10.96
N THR A 214 -17.26 -10.75 10.44
CA THR A 214 -16.19 -11.44 11.16
C THR A 214 -15.38 -10.51 12.07
N VAL A 215 -15.12 -9.27 11.64
CA VAL A 215 -14.23 -8.34 12.34
C VAL A 215 -14.95 -7.48 13.37
N LEU A 216 -16.17 -7.02 13.10
CA LEU A 216 -16.86 -6.08 14.01
C LEU A 216 -17.01 -6.63 15.44
N PRO A 217 -17.31 -7.93 15.67
CA PRO A 217 -17.35 -8.50 17.01
C PRO A 217 -16.01 -8.55 17.75
N ARG A 218 -14.88 -8.30 17.06
CA ARG A 218 -13.52 -8.32 17.65
C ARG A 218 -13.14 -7.01 18.32
N TRP A 219 -13.96 -5.97 18.18
CA TRP A 219 -13.74 -4.70 18.85
C TRP A 219 -13.79 -4.88 20.37
N GLN A 220 -12.82 -4.30 21.07
CA GLN A 220 -12.76 -4.28 22.52
C GLN A 220 -12.95 -2.83 23.00
N ASP A 221 -14.06 -2.57 23.69
CA ASP A 221 -14.38 -1.23 24.17
C ASP A 221 -13.25 -0.63 25.01
N GLY A 222 -12.82 0.58 24.65
CA GLY A 222 -11.72 1.30 25.30
C GLY A 222 -10.31 0.78 24.98
N LEU A 223 -10.18 -0.33 24.24
CA LEU A 223 -8.88 -0.94 23.91
C LEU A 223 -8.60 -1.00 22.40
N GLY A 224 -9.64 -1.20 21.59
CA GLY A 224 -9.58 -1.24 20.13
C GLY A 224 -9.54 -2.65 19.54
N PHE A 225 -8.77 -2.83 18.46
CA PHE A 225 -8.60 -4.13 17.79
C PHE A 225 -7.21 -4.71 18.00
N GLY A 226 -7.16 -6.03 18.16
CA GLY A 226 -5.92 -6.81 17.98
C GLY A 226 -5.55 -6.93 16.50
N PHE A 227 -4.27 -7.12 16.21
CA PHE A 227 -3.80 -7.20 14.81
C PHE A 227 -4.29 -8.45 14.10
N GLY A 228 -4.35 -9.58 14.81
CA GLY A 228 -4.93 -10.82 14.30
C GLY A 228 -4.88 -11.93 15.36
N PRO A 229 -5.64 -13.02 15.18
CA PRO A 229 -5.68 -14.16 16.12
C PRO A 229 -4.35 -14.91 16.28
N GLY A 230 -3.43 -14.82 15.32
CA GLY A 230 -2.15 -15.52 15.36
C GLY A 230 -1.06 -14.80 16.17
N ALA A 231 0.03 -15.52 16.47
CA ALA A 231 1.21 -14.97 17.14
C ALA A 231 2.16 -14.19 16.20
N ALA A 232 1.81 -14.05 14.91
CA ALA A 232 2.59 -13.31 13.93
C ALA A 232 2.20 -11.81 13.94
N GLY A 233 3.20 -10.93 13.90
CA GLY A 233 2.98 -9.48 14.05
C GLY A 233 2.71 -9.08 15.50
N PRO A 234 2.06 -7.93 15.75
CA PRO A 234 1.71 -7.47 17.11
C PRO A 234 0.82 -8.42 17.91
N GLY A 235 0.21 -9.41 17.25
CA GLY A 235 -0.54 -10.47 17.90
C GLY A 235 -2.01 -10.12 18.19
N PRO A 236 -2.66 -10.91 19.06
CA PRO A 236 -4.10 -10.82 19.32
C PRO A 236 -4.48 -9.72 20.31
N GLU A 237 -3.52 -9.18 21.05
CA GLU A 237 -3.76 -8.10 22.01
C GLU A 237 -4.13 -6.81 21.28
N ALA A 238 -5.14 -6.11 21.80
CA ALA A 238 -5.56 -4.84 21.26
C ALA A 238 -4.46 -3.79 21.40
N GLY A 239 -4.23 -3.03 20.32
CA GLY A 239 -3.18 -2.02 20.30
C GLY A 239 -3.34 -1.04 19.15
N LEU A 240 -2.48 -0.01 19.14
CA LEU A 240 -2.57 1.08 18.17
C LEU A 240 -2.49 0.59 16.73
N GLN A 241 -1.54 -0.30 16.42
CA GLN A 241 -1.36 -0.79 15.06
C GLN A 241 -2.56 -1.63 14.58
N GLY A 242 -3.05 -2.56 15.42
CA GLY A 242 -4.24 -3.35 15.08
C GLY A 242 -5.47 -2.47 14.90
N THR A 243 -5.67 -1.51 15.79
CA THR A 243 -6.81 -0.57 15.76
C THR A 243 -6.78 0.32 14.52
N GLU A 244 -5.65 0.97 14.23
CA GLU A 244 -5.51 1.86 13.09
C GLU A 244 -5.78 1.13 11.76
N MET A 245 -5.21 -0.07 11.60
CA MET A 245 -5.38 -0.86 10.39
C MET A 245 -6.81 -1.39 10.25
N TRP A 246 -7.40 -1.94 11.31
CA TRP A 246 -8.77 -2.47 11.24
C TRP A 246 -9.82 -1.38 11.04
N LEU A 247 -9.63 -0.17 11.58
CA LEU A 247 -10.51 0.95 11.26
C LEU A 247 -10.39 1.35 9.78
N ALA A 248 -9.19 1.38 9.21
CA ALA A 248 -9.03 1.59 7.77
C ALA A 248 -9.70 0.50 6.94
N ILE A 249 -9.51 -0.78 7.31
CA ILE A 249 -10.14 -1.93 6.64
C ILE A 249 -11.66 -1.82 6.71
N VAL A 250 -12.24 -1.61 7.90
CA VAL A 250 -13.69 -1.46 8.10
C VAL A 250 -14.22 -0.35 7.20
N TRP A 251 -13.52 0.79 7.11
CA TRP A 251 -13.90 1.86 6.19
C TRP A 251 -13.91 1.41 4.72
N TYR A 252 -12.86 0.75 4.23
CA TYR A 252 -12.81 0.26 2.84
C TYR A 252 -13.91 -0.77 2.54
N LEU A 253 -14.15 -1.70 3.47
CA LEU A 253 -15.20 -2.71 3.34
C LEU A 253 -16.59 -2.06 3.34
N ALA A 254 -16.85 -1.11 4.24
CA ALA A 254 -18.09 -0.35 4.27
C ALA A 254 -18.28 0.45 2.97
N ASP A 255 -17.22 1.06 2.45
CA ASP A 255 -17.26 1.82 1.21
C ASP A 255 -17.54 0.95 -0.03
N LEU A 256 -16.98 -0.27 -0.08
CA LEU A 256 -17.32 -1.29 -1.08
C LEU A 256 -18.81 -1.67 -1.06
N LEU A 257 -19.44 -1.60 0.13
CA LEU A 257 -20.87 -1.83 0.29
C LEU A 257 -21.73 -0.58 0.04
N GLY A 258 -21.12 0.60 -0.08
CA GLY A 258 -21.80 1.89 -0.20
C GLY A 258 -22.31 2.44 1.13
N ARG A 259 -21.64 2.11 2.24
CA ARG A 259 -22.07 2.42 3.62
C ARG A 259 -20.98 3.12 4.46
N SER A 260 -19.91 3.60 3.83
CA SER A 260 -18.82 4.30 4.53
C SER A 260 -19.26 5.61 5.19
N ASP A 261 -20.30 6.27 4.65
CA ASP A 261 -20.90 7.48 5.23
C ASP A 261 -21.64 7.21 6.56
N GLU A 262 -21.90 5.94 6.91
CA GLU A 262 -22.44 5.56 8.22
C GLU A 262 -21.35 5.52 9.32
N LEU A 263 -20.08 5.60 8.92
CA LEU A 263 -18.97 5.66 9.86
C LEU A 263 -18.69 7.12 10.22
N ASP A 264 -18.70 7.44 11.51
CA ASP A 264 -18.37 8.79 12.03
C ASP A 264 -16.86 9.12 11.93
N TYR A 265 -16.10 8.36 11.15
CA TYR A 265 -14.68 8.58 10.92
C TYR A 265 -14.29 8.29 9.47
N ARG A 266 -13.18 8.91 9.05
CA ARG A 266 -12.54 8.66 7.77
C ARG A 266 -11.05 8.45 7.98
N PRO A 267 -10.44 7.37 7.43
CA PRO A 267 -9.01 7.15 7.56
C PRO A 267 -8.20 8.32 7.01
N ARG A 268 -7.12 8.67 7.71
CA ARG A 268 -6.15 9.69 7.30
C ARG A 268 -4.73 9.13 7.43
N GLY A 269 -3.75 9.85 6.92
CA GLY A 269 -2.36 9.41 6.95
C GLY A 269 -2.12 8.28 5.95
N ILE A 270 -1.46 7.21 6.41
CA ILE A 270 -1.01 6.09 5.57
C ILE A 270 -2.17 5.46 4.79
N HIS A 271 -3.31 5.23 5.43
CA HIS A 271 -4.43 4.49 4.86
C HIS A 271 -5.54 5.39 4.32
N ARG A 272 -5.24 6.67 4.02
CA ARG A 272 -6.21 7.63 3.48
C ARG A 272 -6.86 7.13 2.16
N PRO A 273 -8.18 7.31 1.96
CA PRO A 273 -8.83 6.98 0.69
C PRO A 273 -8.56 8.00 -0.42
N GLU A 274 -8.38 9.28 -0.10
CA GLU A 274 -8.15 10.30 -1.12
C GLU A 274 -6.69 10.28 -1.58
N PRO A 275 -6.43 10.55 -2.88
CA PRO A 275 -5.08 10.88 -3.32
C PRO A 275 -4.47 11.99 -2.48
N ALA A 276 -3.18 11.88 -2.17
CA ALA A 276 -2.42 12.94 -1.52
C ALA A 276 -2.09 14.07 -2.50
N ARG A 277 -2.04 13.78 -3.80
CA ARG A 277 -2.00 14.77 -4.89
C ARG A 277 -2.69 14.23 -6.15
N GLN A 278 -2.93 15.10 -7.12
CA GLN A 278 -3.45 14.75 -8.45
C GLN A 278 -2.32 14.81 -9.49
N GLY A 279 -1.87 13.65 -9.97
CA GLY A 279 -0.84 13.52 -10.98
C GLY A 279 0.59 13.77 -10.50
N ILE A 280 1.55 13.61 -11.41
CA ILE A 280 2.99 13.80 -11.17
C ILE A 280 3.49 15.20 -11.56
N ALA A 281 2.78 15.91 -12.43
CA ALA A 281 3.08 17.29 -12.77
C ALA A 281 2.67 18.26 -11.65
N ASP A 282 3.35 19.39 -11.54
CA ASP A 282 2.90 20.48 -10.69
C ASP A 282 1.65 21.10 -11.32
N LEU A 283 0.53 21.00 -10.60
CA LEU A 283 -0.59 21.90 -10.82
C LEU A 283 -0.12 23.27 -10.33
N GLY A 284 0.46 24.04 -11.25
CA GLY A 284 0.88 25.43 -11.03
C GLY A 284 -0.28 26.32 -10.61
#